data_AF-A0A8J7C968-F1
#
_entry.id   AF-A0A8J7C968-F1
#
_cell.length_a   1.000
_cell.length_b   1.000
_cell.length_c   1.000
_cell.angle_alpha   90.00
_cell.angle_beta   90.00
_cell.angle_gamma   90.00
#
_symmetry.space_group_name_H-M   'P 1'
#
loop_
_entity.id
_entity.type
_entity.pdbx_description
1 polymer ?
#
loop_
_entity_poly.entity_id
_entity_poly.type
_entity_poly.pdbx_seq_one_letter_code
_entity_poly.pdbx_strand_id
1 'polypeptide(L)'
;MNFEFKFEPLEPLPMRAEDEREDKEIWQPGWKCFCCQDTGKIQPLLVERVIPNYNYDRDRIPVCQLCNKGRNWLHLKELGVIDTRISFDTCRKLDVISREDWKLTTQKLFEMAKKRAENATAEIAQAHNLRKRDRIQEEFILMQKNHGKARGDWKEIKEEEIEGELRE
;
A
#
# COMPACT_ATOMS: atom_id res chain seq x y z
N MET A 1 7.51 47.04 -4.74
CA MET A 1 6.24 47.12 -4.00
C MET A 1 6.13 45.87 -3.17
N ASN A 2 6.22 45.99 -1.84
CA ASN A 2 6.01 44.85 -0.95
C ASN A 2 4.53 44.77 -0.63
N PHE A 3 3.86 43.74 -1.14
CA PHE A 3 2.48 43.44 -0.75
C PHE A 3 2.53 42.55 0.49
N GLU A 4 2.17 43.13 1.63
CA GLU A 4 2.02 42.40 2.88
C GLU A 4 0.59 41.85 2.94
N PHE A 5 0.43 40.59 2.59
CA PHE A 5 -0.85 39.90 2.67
C PHE A 5 -1.07 39.39 4.10
N LYS A 6 -2.10 39.90 4.76
CA LYS A 6 -2.59 39.39 6.04
C LYS A 6 -3.78 38.46 5.78
N PHE A 7 -3.65 37.21 6.18
CA PHE A 7 -4.73 36.22 6.13
C PHE A 7 -5.32 36.05 7.53
N GLU A 8 -6.64 36.03 7.61
CA GLU A 8 -7.34 35.67 8.85
C GLU A 8 -7.23 34.14 9.07
N PRO A 9 -6.93 33.67 10.30
CA PRO A 9 -6.86 32.24 10.56
C PRO A 9 -8.24 31.60 10.42
N LEU A 10 -8.36 30.59 9.54
CA LEU A 10 -9.56 29.79 9.42
C LEU A 10 -9.52 28.63 10.42
N GLU A 11 -10.66 28.37 11.07
CA GLU A 11 -10.81 27.19 11.91
C GLU A 11 -10.89 25.92 11.03
N PRO A 12 -10.19 24.84 11.41
CA PRO A 12 -10.22 23.60 10.66
C PRO A 12 -11.63 22.99 10.71
N LEU A 13 -12.18 22.69 9.54
CA LEU A 13 -13.43 21.94 9.43
C LEU A 13 -13.19 20.49 9.89
N PRO A 14 -14.08 19.92 10.72
CA PRO A 14 -13.97 18.53 11.14
C PRO A 14 -14.08 17.62 9.91
N MET A 15 -13.22 16.60 9.84
CA MET A 15 -13.36 15.51 8.87
C MET A 15 -14.71 14.80 9.07
N ARG A 16 -15.29 14.25 8.00
CA ARG A 16 -16.49 13.41 8.15
C ARG A 16 -16.11 12.17 8.96
N ALA A 17 -16.98 11.72 9.85
CA ALA A 17 -16.75 10.52 10.68
C ALA A 17 -16.56 9.21 9.88
N GLU A 18 -16.82 9.26 8.58
CA GLU A 18 -16.53 8.20 7.60
C GLU A 18 -15.02 8.14 7.28
N ASP A 19 -14.36 9.29 7.17
CA ASP A 19 -12.94 9.45 6.83
C ASP A 19 -12.02 9.15 8.04
N GLU A 20 -12.54 9.22 9.28
CA GLU A 20 -11.80 8.86 10.50
C GLU A 20 -11.57 7.34 10.64
N ARG A 21 -12.34 6.52 9.91
CA ARG A 21 -12.32 5.05 9.96
C ARG A 21 -11.60 4.38 8.80
N GLU A 22 -10.92 5.15 7.94
CA GLU A 22 -9.98 4.57 6.98
C GLU A 22 -8.74 4.08 7.73
N ASP A 23 -8.88 2.93 8.38
CA ASP A 23 -7.77 2.08 8.78
C ASP A 23 -7.05 1.62 7.51
N LYS A 24 -6.20 2.53 7.01
CA LYS A 24 -5.06 2.38 6.10
C LYS A 24 -4.97 0.99 5.47
N GLU A 25 -5.81 0.75 4.48
CA GLU A 25 -5.49 -0.27 3.49
C GLU A 25 -4.12 0.08 2.90
N ILE A 26 -3.26 -0.92 2.70
CA ILE A 26 -2.00 -0.70 1.99
C ILE A 26 -2.40 -0.15 0.63
N TRP A 27 -2.03 1.12 0.38
CA TRP A 27 -2.44 1.84 -0.81
C TRP A 27 -2.22 0.99 -2.07
N GLN A 28 -3.26 0.82 -2.88
CA GLN A 28 -3.21 0.12 -4.16
C GLN A 28 -3.74 1.04 -5.27
N PRO A 29 -3.13 1.05 -6.45
CA PRO A 29 -3.62 1.88 -7.54
C PRO A 29 -4.97 1.36 -8.08
N GLY A 30 -5.98 2.23 -8.15
CA GLY A 30 -7.30 1.95 -8.72
C GLY A 30 -7.38 2.04 -10.25
N TRP A 31 -6.27 1.85 -10.97
CA TRP A 31 -6.21 2.10 -12.41
C TRP A 31 -7.00 1.08 -13.22
N LYS A 32 -7.71 1.57 -14.25
CA LYS A 32 -8.43 0.70 -15.20
C LYS A 32 -7.53 0.17 -16.29
N CYS A 33 -6.63 0.98 -16.84
CA CYS A 33 -5.49 0.50 -17.64
C CYS A 33 -4.18 0.73 -16.91
N PHE A 34 -3.45 -0.35 -16.65
CA PHE A 34 -2.11 -0.31 -16.08
C PHE A 34 -1.06 0.09 -17.12
N CYS A 35 -1.35 -0.20 -18.40
CA CYS A 35 -0.54 0.22 -19.53
C CYS A 35 -0.22 1.73 -19.57
N CYS A 36 -1.20 2.56 -19.18
CA CYS A 36 -1.14 4.02 -19.23
C CYS A 36 -1.50 4.69 -17.90
N GLN A 37 -1.87 3.90 -16.88
CA GLN A 37 -2.31 4.40 -15.57
C GLN A 37 -3.45 5.42 -15.70
N ASP A 38 -4.39 5.14 -16.61
CA ASP A 38 -5.52 6.00 -17.00
C ASP A 38 -5.17 7.40 -17.56
N THR A 39 -3.89 7.68 -17.84
CA THR A 39 -3.46 8.95 -18.47
C THR A 39 -3.71 8.98 -19.98
N GLY A 40 -3.78 7.81 -20.62
CA GLY A 40 -3.87 7.68 -22.08
C GLY A 40 -2.52 7.66 -22.80
N LYS A 41 -1.40 7.93 -22.12
CA LYS A 41 -0.03 7.75 -22.63
C LYS A 41 0.57 6.47 -22.05
N ILE A 42 1.24 5.68 -22.87
CA ILE A 42 1.88 4.46 -22.37
C ILE A 42 3.07 4.84 -21.49
N GLN A 43 3.24 4.14 -20.37
CA GLN A 43 4.31 4.42 -19.42
C GLN A 43 5.69 4.19 -20.07
N PRO A 44 6.69 5.09 -19.90
CA PRO A 44 7.97 5.00 -20.61
C PRO A 44 8.69 3.66 -20.41
N LEU A 45 8.70 3.14 -19.18
CA LEU A 45 9.29 1.83 -18.86
C LEU A 45 8.62 0.65 -19.58
N LEU A 46 7.33 0.79 -19.93
CA LEU A 46 6.60 -0.20 -20.74
C LEU A 46 6.87 0.00 -22.23
N VAL A 47 7.09 1.24 -22.67
CA VAL A 47 7.46 1.57 -24.05
C VAL A 47 8.83 0.98 -24.39
N GLU A 48 9.81 1.09 -23.50
CA GLU A 48 11.17 0.54 -23.71
C GLU A 48 11.18 -0.98 -23.99
N ARG A 49 10.17 -1.71 -23.49
CA ARG A 49 9.99 -3.15 -23.77
C ARG A 49 9.55 -3.43 -25.21
N VAL A 50 8.99 -2.44 -25.92
CA VAL A 50 8.47 -2.55 -27.28
C VAL A 50 9.35 -1.80 -28.28
N ILE A 51 9.85 -0.63 -27.89
CA ILE A 51 10.73 0.24 -28.66
C ILE A 51 12.07 0.30 -27.91
N PRO A 52 13.06 -0.53 -28.28
CA PRO A 52 14.37 -0.51 -27.64
C PRO A 52 15.00 0.89 -27.75
N ASN A 53 15.63 1.34 -26.66
CA ASN A 53 16.28 2.66 -26.56
C ASN A 53 15.33 3.87 -26.71
N TYR A 54 14.04 3.69 -26.39
CA TYR A 54 13.09 4.80 -26.35
C TYR A 54 13.57 5.91 -25.42
N ASN A 55 13.62 7.15 -25.93
CA ASN A 55 14.01 8.32 -25.17
C ASN A 55 12.78 9.21 -24.90
N TYR A 56 12.32 9.23 -23.66
CA TYR A 56 11.13 9.99 -23.27
C TYR A 56 11.19 11.50 -23.57
N ASP A 57 12.38 12.10 -23.53
CA ASP A 57 12.54 13.55 -23.73
C ASP A 57 12.63 13.96 -25.21
N ARG A 58 12.88 12.99 -26.10
CA ARG A 58 13.14 13.26 -27.54
C ARG A 58 12.15 12.57 -28.46
N ASP A 59 11.72 11.37 -28.11
CA ASP A 59 10.88 10.55 -28.96
C ASP A 59 9.40 10.89 -28.78
N ARG A 60 8.63 10.56 -29.82
CA ARG A 60 7.18 10.76 -29.82
C ARG A 60 6.51 9.92 -28.73
N ILE A 61 5.45 10.45 -28.14
CA ILE A 61 4.74 9.84 -27.01
C ILE A 61 3.81 8.74 -27.52
N PRO A 62 4.00 7.46 -27.15
CA PRO A 62 3.10 6.40 -27.57
C PRO A 62 1.75 6.48 -26.87
N VAL A 63 0.70 6.54 -27.67
CA VAL A 63 -0.67 6.68 -27.18
C VAL A 63 -1.30 5.32 -26.97
N CYS A 64 -1.94 5.14 -25.81
CA CYS A 64 -2.63 3.90 -25.49
C CYS A 64 -3.85 3.69 -26.40
N GLN A 65 -3.87 2.55 -27.10
CA GLN A 65 -5.00 2.15 -27.94
C GLN A 65 -6.01 1.25 -27.21
N LEU A 66 -5.65 0.71 -26.03
CA LEU A 66 -6.51 -0.20 -25.26
C LEU A 66 -7.65 0.53 -24.52
N CYS A 67 -7.37 1.72 -24.00
CA CYS A 67 -8.33 2.50 -23.22
C CYS A 67 -8.82 3.74 -23.99
N ASN A 68 -9.99 4.26 -23.62
CA ASN A 68 -10.55 5.47 -24.24
C ASN A 68 -9.75 6.75 -23.97
N LYS A 69 -8.85 6.75 -22.98
CA LYS A 69 -8.06 7.92 -22.60
C LYS A 69 -7.01 8.30 -23.63
N GLY A 70 -6.56 7.36 -24.47
CA GLY A 70 -5.64 7.67 -25.56
C GLY A 70 -6.23 8.61 -26.61
N ARG A 71 -7.55 8.58 -26.81
CA ARG A 71 -8.25 9.46 -27.76
C ARG A 71 -8.05 10.94 -27.45
N ASN A 72 -7.89 11.28 -26.18
CA ASN A 72 -7.64 12.65 -25.73
C ASN A 72 -6.35 13.23 -26.33
N TRP A 73 -5.40 12.40 -26.76
CA TRP A 73 -4.11 12.82 -27.29
C TRP A 73 -4.06 12.88 -28.82
N LEU A 74 -5.08 12.40 -29.52
CA LEU A 74 -5.07 12.30 -30.99
C LEU A 74 -5.02 13.65 -31.71
N HIS A 75 -5.48 14.73 -31.08
CA HIS A 75 -5.39 16.09 -31.62
C HIS A 75 -3.93 16.57 -31.79
N LEU A 76 -2.97 15.95 -31.10
CA LEU A 76 -1.55 16.26 -31.22
C LEU A 76 -0.84 15.49 -32.35
N LYS A 77 -1.59 14.70 -33.14
CA LYS A 77 -1.06 13.93 -34.27
C LYS A 77 -0.44 14.82 -35.34
N GLU A 78 -1.13 15.91 -35.67
CA GLU A 78 -0.71 16.86 -36.69
C GLU A 78 0.56 17.62 -36.28
N LEU A 79 0.76 17.80 -34.97
CA LEU A 79 1.96 18.40 -34.39
C LEU A 79 3.15 17.43 -34.32
N GLY A 80 2.97 16.17 -34.74
CA GLY A 80 4.04 15.17 -34.73
C GLY A 80 4.50 14.73 -33.34
N VAL A 81 3.75 15.03 -32.29
CA VAL A 81 4.12 14.74 -30.89
C VAL A 81 3.83 13.30 -30.49
N ILE A 82 2.79 12.70 -31.08
CA ILE A 82 2.31 11.37 -30.68
C ILE A 82 2.81 10.25 -31.60
N ASP A 83 3.02 9.08 -31.00
CA ASP A 83 3.27 7.82 -31.69
C ASP A 83 2.03 6.94 -31.62
N THR A 84 1.60 6.46 -32.79
CA THR A 84 0.42 5.59 -32.96
C THR A 84 0.80 4.20 -33.50
N ARG A 85 2.10 3.89 -33.58
CA ARG A 85 2.62 2.58 -34.03
C ARG A 85 2.29 1.44 -33.09
N ILE A 86 2.11 1.72 -31.79
CA ILE A 86 1.75 0.70 -30.80
C ILE A 86 0.30 0.28 -31.02
N SER A 87 0.11 -0.98 -31.41
CA SER A 87 -1.20 -1.58 -31.66
C SER A 87 -1.96 -1.88 -30.36
N PHE A 88 -3.26 -2.11 -30.51
CA PHE A 88 -4.15 -2.55 -29.43
C PHE A 88 -3.63 -3.80 -28.72
N ASP A 89 -3.20 -4.82 -29.48
CA ASP A 89 -2.70 -6.08 -28.92
C ASP A 89 -1.43 -5.89 -28.09
N THR A 90 -0.55 -4.98 -28.53
CA THR A 90 0.64 -4.62 -27.78
C THR A 90 0.27 -3.90 -26.48
N CYS A 91 -0.67 -2.94 -26.51
CA CYS A 91 -1.18 -2.32 -25.29
C CYS A 91 -1.78 -3.34 -24.31
N ARG A 92 -2.50 -4.36 -24.82
CA ARG A 92 -3.07 -5.44 -23.99
C ARG A 92 -1.99 -6.27 -23.31
N LYS A 93 -0.92 -6.63 -24.03
CA LYS A 93 0.22 -7.34 -23.43
C LYS A 93 0.92 -6.49 -22.36
N LEU A 94 1.14 -5.21 -22.65
CA LEU A 94 1.75 -4.28 -21.69
C LEU A 94 0.88 -4.07 -20.44
N ASP A 95 -0.45 -4.05 -20.60
CA ASP A 95 -1.38 -3.97 -19.47
C ASP A 95 -1.25 -5.17 -18.54
N VAL A 96 -1.21 -6.39 -19.08
CA VAL A 96 -1.05 -7.62 -18.29
C VAL A 96 0.29 -7.62 -17.54
N ILE A 97 1.39 -7.31 -18.24
CA ILE A 97 2.73 -7.23 -17.64
C ILE A 97 2.73 -6.21 -16.50
N SER A 98 2.19 -5.01 -16.73
CA SER A 98 2.19 -3.96 -15.72
C SER A 98 1.31 -4.32 -14.51
N ARG A 99 0.19 -5.02 -14.71
CA ARG A 99 -0.62 -5.54 -13.59
C ARG A 99 0.16 -6.52 -12.73
N GLU A 100 0.91 -7.42 -13.34
CA GLU A 100 1.75 -8.39 -12.62
C GLU A 100 2.88 -7.70 -11.86
N ASP A 101 3.59 -6.77 -12.51
CA ASP A 101 4.64 -5.96 -11.89
C ASP A 101 4.10 -5.19 -10.67
N TRP A 102 2.90 -4.62 -10.76
CA TRP A 102 2.27 -3.92 -9.64
C TRP A 102 1.85 -4.85 -8.52
N LYS A 103 1.31 -6.04 -8.81
CA LYS A 103 1.01 -7.04 -7.78
C LYS A 103 2.25 -7.39 -6.96
N LEU A 104 3.38 -7.64 -7.63
CA LEU A 104 4.65 -7.95 -6.96
C LEU A 104 5.16 -6.76 -6.15
N THR A 105 5.04 -5.55 -6.69
CA THR A 105 5.47 -4.33 -6.01
C THR A 105 4.66 -4.09 -4.73
N THR A 106 3.33 -4.21 -4.80
CA THR A 106 2.44 -4.07 -3.64
C THR A 106 2.74 -5.11 -2.57
N GLN A 107 2.98 -6.38 -2.95
CA GLN A 107 3.38 -7.43 -1.99
C GLN A 107 4.68 -7.07 -1.27
N LYS A 108 5.72 -6.64 -2.01
CA LYS A 108 7.00 -6.23 -1.41
C LYS A 108 6.84 -5.01 -0.49
N LEU A 109 6.05 -4.02 -0.90
CA LEU A 109 5.76 -2.84 -0.08
C LEU A 109 5.06 -3.23 1.21
N PHE A 110 4.09 -4.15 1.15
CA PHE A 110 3.42 -4.68 2.33
C PHE A 110 4.40 -5.40 3.27
N GLU A 111 5.23 -6.30 2.75
CA GLU A 111 6.24 -7.01 3.55
C GLU A 111 7.21 -6.04 4.24
N MET A 112 7.66 -5.00 3.54
CA MET A 112 8.52 -3.98 4.12
C MET A 112 7.80 -3.18 5.21
N ALA A 113 6.55 -2.79 4.98
CA ALA A 113 5.74 -2.07 5.96
C ALA A 113 5.51 -2.93 7.22
N LYS A 114 5.18 -4.22 7.04
CA LYS A 114 5.02 -5.19 8.12
C LYS A 114 6.29 -5.31 8.96
N LYS A 115 7.45 -5.51 8.33
CA LYS A 115 8.74 -5.57 9.05
C LYS A 115 9.06 -4.30 9.83
N ARG A 116 8.76 -3.12 9.26
CA ARG A 116 8.94 -1.84 9.96
C ARG A 116 8.04 -1.73 11.18
N ALA A 117 6.78 -2.15 11.06
CA ALA A 117 5.85 -2.16 12.19
C ALA A 117 6.32 -3.12 13.29
N GLU A 118 6.72 -4.35 12.93
CA GLU A 118 7.26 -5.34 13.87
C GLU A 118 8.49 -4.80 14.61
N ASN A 119 9.46 -4.24 13.89
CA ASN A 119 10.66 -3.65 14.50
C ASN A 119 10.31 -2.48 15.43
N ALA A 120 9.46 -1.55 14.99
CA ALA A 120 9.04 -0.43 15.82
C ALA A 120 8.31 -0.91 17.09
N THR A 121 7.44 -1.93 16.97
CA THR A 121 6.77 -2.50 18.14
C THR A 121 7.75 -3.20 19.09
N ALA A 122 8.78 -3.87 18.57
CA ALA A 122 9.81 -4.51 19.39
C ALA A 122 10.66 -3.46 20.13
N GLU A 123 11.05 -2.37 19.46
CA GLU A 123 11.78 -1.25 20.05
C GLU A 123 10.97 -0.57 21.16
N ILE A 124 9.69 -0.28 20.90
CA ILE A 124 8.78 0.29 21.91
C ILE A 124 8.63 -0.69 23.09
N ALA A 125 8.43 -1.98 22.82
CA ALA A 125 8.30 -2.99 23.86
C ALA A 125 9.55 -3.10 24.73
N GLN A 126 10.75 -2.98 24.14
CA GLN A 126 12.01 -2.94 24.87
C GLN A 126 12.16 -1.65 25.68
N ALA A 127 11.89 -0.49 25.09
CA ALA A 127 12.03 0.82 25.75
C ALA A 127 11.05 0.98 26.94
N HIS A 128 9.83 0.45 26.80
CA HIS A 128 8.82 0.47 27.86
C HIS A 128 8.83 -0.79 28.73
N ASN A 129 9.83 -1.67 28.58
CA ASN A 129 9.99 -2.81 29.46
C ASN A 129 10.48 -2.35 30.84
N LEU A 130 9.56 -2.31 31.81
CA LEU A 130 9.89 -1.97 33.20
C LEU A 130 10.66 -3.09 33.93
N ARG A 131 10.89 -4.25 33.29
CA ARG A 131 11.57 -5.38 33.92
C ARG A 131 13.09 -5.25 33.79
N LYS A 132 13.78 -5.54 34.90
CA LYS A 132 15.26 -5.55 34.99
C LYS A 132 15.89 -6.85 34.49
N ARG A 133 15.11 -7.93 34.38
CA ARG A 133 15.56 -9.24 33.89
C ARG A 133 14.44 -9.93 33.12
N ASP A 134 14.84 -10.91 32.30
CA ASP A 134 13.90 -11.80 31.64
C ASP A 134 13.14 -12.68 32.65
N ARG A 135 11.95 -13.12 32.24
CA ARG A 135 11.13 -14.02 33.04
C ARG A 135 11.71 -15.43 33.03
N ILE A 136 11.57 -16.09 34.17
CA ILE A 136 11.82 -17.53 34.28
C ILE A 136 10.56 -18.26 33.77
N GLN A 137 10.72 -19.51 33.33
CA GLN A 137 9.66 -20.33 32.72
C GLN A 137 8.35 -20.33 33.53
N GLU A 138 8.44 -20.45 34.86
CA GLU A 138 7.27 -20.45 35.76
C GLU A 138 6.52 -19.11 35.76
N GLU A 139 7.25 -17.99 35.77
CA GLU A 139 6.67 -16.63 35.70
C GLU A 139 6.00 -16.37 34.34
N PHE A 140 6.53 -16.99 33.27
CA PHE A 140 5.94 -16.92 31.93
C PHE A 140 4.60 -17.66 31.87
N ILE A 141 4.55 -18.90 32.37
CA ILE A 141 3.33 -19.72 32.43
C ILE A 141 2.24 -19.01 33.25
N LEU A 142 2.59 -18.48 34.42
CA LEU A 142 1.65 -17.75 35.26
C LEU A 142 1.10 -16.48 34.58
N MET A 143 1.95 -15.73 33.89
CA MET A 143 1.49 -14.56 33.13
C MET A 143 0.58 -14.94 31.96
N GLN A 144 0.90 -16.02 31.23
CA GLN A 144 0.07 -16.48 30.11
C GLN A 144 -1.33 -16.88 30.61
N LYS A 145 -1.41 -17.57 31.76
CA LYS A 145 -2.68 -17.90 32.43
C LYS A 145 -3.46 -16.65 32.85
N ASN A 146 -2.79 -15.65 33.42
CA ASN A 146 -3.43 -14.38 33.80
C ASN A 146 -3.90 -13.57 32.57
N HIS A 147 -3.16 -13.60 31.46
CA HIS A 147 -3.57 -12.95 30.21
C HIS A 147 -4.82 -13.64 29.60
N GLY A 148 -4.90 -14.96 29.64
CA GLY A 148 -6.09 -15.71 29.24
C GLY A 148 -7.32 -15.35 30.10
N LYS A 149 -7.14 -15.27 31.43
CA LYS A 149 -8.17 -14.79 32.36
C LYS A 149 -8.66 -13.37 31.99
N ALA A 150 -7.75 -12.46 31.66
CA ALA A 150 -8.09 -11.08 31.28
C ALA A 150 -8.73 -10.95 29.88
N ARG A 151 -8.41 -11.85 28.93
CA ARG A 151 -9.04 -11.91 27.60
C ARG A 151 -10.45 -12.50 27.62
N GLY A 152 -10.81 -13.19 28.71
CA GLY A 152 -12.13 -13.78 28.88
C GLY A 152 -12.25 -15.21 28.36
N ASP A 153 -11.13 -15.93 28.22
CA ASP A 153 -11.06 -17.32 27.77
C ASP A 153 -11.46 -18.29 28.92
N TRP A 154 -12.61 -18.04 29.57
CA TRP A 154 -13.05 -18.70 30.82
C TRP A 154 -13.36 -20.20 30.69
N LYS A 155 -13.48 -20.74 29.47
CA LYS A 155 -13.84 -22.15 29.25
C LYS A 155 -12.67 -23.10 29.52
N GLU A 156 -11.47 -22.78 29.02
CA GLU A 156 -10.27 -23.61 29.22
C GLU A 156 -9.79 -23.56 30.69
N ILE A 157 -10.02 -22.43 31.37
CA ILE A 157 -9.64 -22.24 32.77
C ILE A 157 -10.48 -23.13 33.72
N LYS A 158 -11.76 -23.33 33.42
CA LYS A 158 -12.64 -24.19 34.23
C LYS A 158 -12.30 -25.66 34.13
N GLU A 159 -11.88 -26.13 32.95
CA GLU A 159 -11.51 -27.53 32.73
C GLU A 159 -10.23 -27.90 33.50
N GLU A 160 -9.23 -27.01 33.55
CA GLU A 160 -8.00 -27.23 34.35
C GLU A 160 -8.24 -27.17 35.87
N GLU A 161 -9.09 -26.28 36.38
CA GLU A 161 -9.38 -26.19 37.82
C GLU A 161 -10.13 -27.44 38.32
N ILE A 162 -11.01 -28.02 37.49
CA ILE A 162 -11.74 -29.25 37.80
C ILE A 162 -10.80 -30.49 37.78
N GLU A 163 -9.86 -30.58 36.83
CA GLU A 163 -8.88 -31.68 36.79
C GLU A 163 -7.85 -31.62 37.92
N GLY A 164 -7.54 -30.43 38.43
CA GLY A 164 -6.67 -30.23 39.59
C GLY A 164 -7.30 -30.67 40.90
N GLU A 165 -8.58 -30.33 41.14
CA GLU A 165 -9.34 -30.75 42.33
C GLU A 165 -9.65 -32.26 42.35
N LEU A 166 -9.67 -32.93 41.20
CA LEU A 166 -9.88 -34.39 41.09
C LEU A 166 -8.61 -35.22 41.35
N ARG A 167 -7.44 -34.58 41.52
CA ARG A 167 -6.14 -35.24 41.77
C ARG A 167 -5.59 -35.05 43.20
N GLU A 168 -6.28 -34.28 44.05
CA GLU A 168 -6.06 -34.22 45.51
C GLU A 168 -6.97 -35.23 46.25
#